data_AF-A0A5V1AG34-F1
#
_entry.id   AF-A0A5V1AG34-F1
#
_cell.length_a   1.000
_cell.length_b   1.000
_cell.length_c   1.000
_cell.angle_alpha   90.00
_cell.angle_beta   90.00
_cell.angle_gamma   90.00
#
_symmetry.space_group_name_H-M   'P 1'
#
loop_
_entity.id
_entity.type
_entity.pdbx_description
1 polymer ?
#
loop_
_entity_poly.entity_id
_entity_poly.type
_entity_poly.pdbx_seq_one_letter_code
_entity_poly.pdbx_strand_id
1 'polypeptide(L)'
;MKRSEIRKALEAWFDVERYEAIEKLSLQQFYVEIERRILAYRMLLSRNTIPTLNRLLLDDYRYKILRGEIFFSGDAATLGHELARTYAVNPTTRSHAQFYAKTLTLTEATPEISALSESEFLSEYLKETSLNNLSRITVDIHLEEASTEEIIEHLKVLLPQWKRQLKMKSPAPREYRFGKSTFRKIIEYRLIPMMDLIFWGEDNGIKIPLSLISSLLHEDSD
;
A
#
# COMPACT_ATOMS: atom_id res chain seq x y z
N MET A 1 -19.91 -14.50 -21.92
CA MET A 1 -18.98 -14.33 -23.05
C MET A 1 -18.25 -15.65 -23.29
N LYS A 2 -18.12 -16.08 -24.55
CA LYS A 2 -17.33 -17.27 -24.93
C LYS A 2 -15.84 -16.97 -24.78
N ARG A 3 -15.00 -18.01 -24.59
CA ARG A 3 -13.55 -17.86 -24.41
C ARG A 3 -12.88 -17.09 -25.57
N SER A 4 -13.33 -17.31 -26.81
CA SER A 4 -12.83 -16.61 -28.00
C SER A 4 -13.16 -15.12 -27.99
N GLU A 5 -14.34 -14.74 -27.49
CA GLU A 5 -14.75 -13.34 -27.34
C GLU A 5 -13.92 -12.66 -26.24
N ILE A 6 -13.67 -13.35 -25.12
CA ILE A 6 -12.79 -12.86 -24.04
C ILE A 6 -11.38 -12.61 -24.57
N ARG A 7 -10.82 -13.59 -25.28
CA ARG A 7 -9.49 -13.48 -25.89
C ARG A 7 -9.40 -12.27 -26.82
N LYS A 8 -10.35 -12.12 -27.74
CA LYS A 8 -10.39 -10.98 -28.67
C LYS A 8 -10.49 -9.63 -27.95
N ALA A 9 -11.26 -9.56 -26.86
CA ALA A 9 -11.39 -8.34 -26.08
C ALA A 9 -10.11 -8.00 -25.31
N LEU A 10 -9.40 -9.00 -24.80
CA LEU A 10 -8.11 -8.82 -24.14
C LEU A 10 -7.03 -8.40 -25.13
N GLU A 11 -6.90 -9.07 -26.27
CA GLU A 11 -5.93 -8.76 -27.33
C GLU A 11 -6.13 -7.36 -27.94
N ALA A 12 -7.31 -6.73 -27.76
CA ALA A 12 -7.56 -5.37 -28.23
C ALA A 12 -6.80 -4.29 -27.45
N TRP A 13 -6.39 -4.57 -26.21
CA TRP A 13 -5.70 -3.58 -25.36
C TRP A 13 -4.47 -4.13 -24.67
N PHE A 14 -4.46 -5.43 -24.31
CA PHE A 14 -3.40 -6.08 -23.55
C PHE A 14 -2.24 -6.45 -24.47
N ASP A 15 -1.06 -6.01 -24.07
CA ASP A 15 0.18 -6.24 -24.76
C ASP A 15 1.27 -6.32 -23.70
N VAL A 16 1.95 -7.47 -23.62
CA VAL A 16 2.92 -7.75 -22.58
C VAL A 16 4.21 -6.93 -22.73
N GLU A 17 4.54 -6.49 -23.95
CA GLU A 17 5.74 -5.69 -24.22
C GLU A 17 5.63 -4.29 -23.62
N ARG A 18 4.41 -3.76 -23.45
CA ARG A 18 4.19 -2.46 -22.77
C ARG A 18 4.70 -2.43 -21.34
N TYR A 19 4.87 -3.60 -20.73
CA TYR A 19 5.33 -3.75 -19.36
C TYR A 19 6.86 -3.82 -19.25
N GLU A 20 7.64 -3.72 -20.34
CA GLU A 20 9.11 -3.65 -20.27
C GLU A 20 9.63 -2.50 -19.38
N ALA A 21 8.88 -1.41 -19.29
CA ALA A 21 9.21 -0.29 -18.40
C ALA A 21 9.24 -0.71 -16.91
N ILE A 22 8.52 -1.77 -16.53
CA ILE A 22 8.50 -2.31 -15.16
C ILE A 22 9.80 -3.02 -14.81
N GLU A 23 10.46 -3.63 -15.79
CA GLU A 23 11.76 -4.30 -15.57
C GLU A 23 12.86 -3.30 -15.15
N LYS A 24 12.65 -2.01 -15.49
CA LYS A 24 13.56 -0.92 -15.17
C LYS A 24 13.26 -0.25 -13.82
N LEU A 25 12.21 -0.67 -13.12
CA LEU A 25 11.85 -0.09 -11.82
C LEU A 25 12.82 -0.54 -10.72
N SER A 26 13.12 0.39 -9.81
CA SER A 26 13.69 0.04 -8.51
C SER A 26 12.70 -0.77 -7.67
N LEU A 27 13.20 -1.48 -6.67
CA LEU A 27 12.37 -2.24 -5.74
C LEU A 27 11.26 -1.38 -5.10
N GLN A 28 11.60 -0.15 -4.68
CA GLN A 28 10.64 0.77 -4.09
C GLN A 28 9.56 1.19 -5.08
N GLN A 29 9.93 1.53 -6.31
CA GLN A 29 8.98 1.89 -7.36
C GLN A 29 8.03 0.74 -7.67
N PHE A 30 8.53 -0.49 -7.73
CA PHE A 30 7.69 -1.67 -7.92
C PHE A 30 6.70 -1.90 -6.78
N TYR A 31 7.10 -1.68 -5.52
CA TYR A 31 6.17 -1.74 -4.39
C TYR A 31 5.03 -0.74 -4.55
N VAL A 32 5.35 0.48 -4.98
CA VAL A 32 4.35 1.52 -5.25
C VAL A 32 3.40 1.07 -6.36
N GLU A 33 3.89 0.44 -7.42
CA GLU A 33 3.03 -0.12 -8.49
C GLU A 33 2.06 -1.19 -7.96
N ILE A 34 2.53 -2.11 -7.12
CA ILE A 34 1.70 -3.16 -6.52
C ILE A 34 0.65 -2.56 -5.59
N GLU A 35 1.05 -1.66 -4.69
CA GLU A 35 0.12 -1.02 -3.75
C GLU A 35 -0.96 -0.22 -4.47
N ARG A 36 -0.59 0.53 -5.52
CA ARG A 36 -1.55 1.32 -6.30
C ARG A 36 -2.53 0.44 -7.09
N ARG A 37 -2.10 -0.69 -7.65
CA ARG A 37 -3.00 -1.65 -8.32
C ARG A 37 -3.92 -2.37 -7.34
N ILE A 38 -3.43 -2.74 -6.16
CA ILE A 38 -4.28 -3.28 -5.08
C ILE A 38 -5.33 -2.25 -4.66
N LEU A 39 -4.93 -0.98 -4.52
CA LEU A 39 -5.85 0.11 -4.22
C LEU A 39 -6.90 0.28 -5.33
N ALA A 40 -6.48 0.33 -6.59
CA ALA A 40 -7.37 0.41 -7.76
C ALA A 40 -8.39 -0.73 -7.76
N TYR A 41 -7.94 -1.98 -7.53
CA TYR A 41 -8.81 -3.15 -7.46
C TYR A 41 -9.82 -3.05 -6.31
N ARG A 42 -9.40 -2.62 -5.11
CA ARG A 42 -10.33 -2.41 -3.98
C ARG A 42 -11.35 -1.31 -4.26
N MET A 43 -10.92 -0.24 -4.92
CA MET A 43 -11.81 0.85 -5.36
C MET A 43 -12.82 0.36 -6.40
N LEU A 44 -12.39 -0.49 -7.33
CA LEU A 44 -13.25 -1.13 -8.32
C LEU A 44 -14.34 -1.98 -7.66
N LEU A 45 -13.98 -2.85 -6.72
CA LEU A 45 -14.93 -3.67 -5.96
C LEU A 45 -15.95 -2.82 -5.17
N SER A 46 -15.58 -1.60 -4.81
CA SER A 46 -16.41 -0.66 -4.05
C SER A 46 -16.93 0.51 -4.92
N ARG A 47 -16.88 0.41 -6.25
CA ARG A 47 -17.13 1.53 -7.18
C ARG A 47 -18.45 2.26 -6.93
N ASN A 48 -19.47 1.52 -6.52
CA ASN A 48 -20.81 2.04 -6.26
C ASN A 48 -20.91 2.79 -4.92
N THR A 49 -20.01 2.56 -3.98
CA THR A 49 -20.05 3.12 -2.62
C THR A 49 -18.95 4.15 -2.33
N ILE A 50 -17.95 4.29 -3.20
CA ILE A 50 -16.87 5.27 -3.01
C ILE A 50 -17.28 6.72 -3.37
N PRO A 51 -16.69 7.74 -2.72
CA PRO A 51 -16.91 9.16 -3.04
C PRO A 51 -16.53 9.54 -4.48
N THR A 52 -17.07 10.64 -5.00
CA THR A 52 -16.84 11.12 -6.37
C THR A 52 -15.37 11.29 -6.74
N LEU A 53 -14.56 11.88 -5.85
CA LEU A 53 -13.12 12.06 -6.10
C LEU A 53 -12.40 10.71 -6.29
N ASN A 54 -12.80 9.70 -5.51
CA ASN A 54 -12.24 8.36 -5.63
C ASN A 54 -12.68 7.68 -6.94
N ARG A 55 -13.86 8.00 -7.48
CA ARG A 55 -14.26 7.52 -8.81
C ARG A 55 -13.37 8.10 -9.91
N LEU A 56 -13.05 9.39 -9.85
CA LEU A 56 -12.12 10.02 -10.80
C LEU A 56 -10.73 9.38 -10.74
N LEU A 57 -10.23 9.08 -9.54
CA LEU A 57 -8.96 8.38 -9.36
C LEU A 57 -9.03 6.94 -9.89
N LEU A 58 -10.14 6.23 -9.68
CA LEU A 58 -10.36 4.90 -10.26
C LEU A 58 -10.35 4.96 -11.79
N ASP A 59 -10.96 5.98 -12.40
CA ASP A 59 -10.98 6.17 -13.84
C ASP A 59 -9.56 6.45 -14.40
N ASP A 60 -8.74 7.23 -13.70
CA ASP A 60 -7.32 7.43 -14.03
C ASP A 60 -6.52 6.12 -13.96
N TYR A 61 -6.68 5.36 -12.88
CA TYR A 61 -6.03 4.05 -12.73
C TYR A 61 -6.47 3.06 -13.81
N ARG A 62 -7.77 3.01 -14.12
CA ARG A 62 -8.32 2.19 -15.20
C ARG A 62 -7.70 2.58 -16.54
N TYR A 63 -7.58 3.87 -16.83
CA TYR A 63 -6.97 4.35 -18.05
C TYR A 63 -5.50 3.93 -18.17
N LYS A 64 -4.72 4.05 -17.10
CA LYS A 64 -3.31 3.63 -17.05
C LYS A 64 -3.14 2.13 -17.23
N ILE A 65 -3.98 1.33 -16.56
CA ILE A 65 -4.01 -0.15 -16.70
C ILE A 65 -4.23 -0.56 -18.15
N LEU A 66 -5.25 0.01 -18.80
CA LEU A 66 -5.60 -0.32 -20.18
C LEU A 66 -4.49 0.06 -21.19
N ARG A 67 -3.54 0.88 -20.78
CA ARG A 67 -2.38 1.29 -21.59
C ARG A 67 -1.08 0.60 -21.19
N GLY A 68 -1.08 -0.22 -20.13
CA GLY A 68 0.14 -0.79 -19.58
C GLY A 68 1.08 0.26 -18.99
N GLU A 69 0.55 1.42 -18.59
CA GLU A 69 1.34 2.52 -18.04
C GLU A 69 1.75 2.22 -16.59
N ILE A 70 2.96 2.67 -16.23
CA ILE A 70 3.39 2.72 -14.82
C ILE A 70 2.57 3.80 -14.10
N PHE A 71 2.17 3.49 -12.88
CA PHE A 71 1.38 4.42 -12.07
C PHE A 71 2.28 5.49 -11.43
N PHE A 72 3.56 5.19 -11.27
CA PHE A 72 4.58 6.07 -10.71
C PHE A 72 4.83 7.28 -11.60
N SER A 73 4.33 8.45 -11.21
CA SER A 73 4.93 9.73 -11.55
C SER A 73 6.03 10.00 -10.50
N GLY A 74 7.22 10.40 -10.94
CA GLY A 74 8.45 10.68 -10.16
C GLY A 74 8.34 10.82 -8.63
N ASP A 75 9.31 10.24 -7.92
CA ASP A 75 9.47 10.18 -6.46
C ASP A 75 8.17 10.04 -5.67
N ALA A 76 7.59 8.84 -5.74
CA ALA A 76 6.53 8.38 -4.84
C ALA A 76 5.33 9.35 -4.72
N ALA A 77 5.13 10.22 -5.72
CA ALA A 77 4.15 11.30 -5.64
C ALA A 77 2.76 10.71 -5.51
N THR A 78 2.18 10.87 -4.33
CA THR A 78 0.74 10.79 -4.07
C THR A 78 0.04 11.69 -5.08
N LEU A 79 -0.91 11.15 -5.84
CA LEU A 79 -1.76 11.98 -6.70
C LEU A 79 -2.54 12.95 -5.80
N GLY A 80 -2.25 14.25 -5.89
CA GLY A 80 -2.92 15.32 -5.13
C GLY A 80 -2.03 16.05 -4.12
N HIS A 81 -2.65 16.78 -3.19
CA HIS A 81 -1.97 17.54 -2.12
C HIS A 81 -1.55 16.69 -0.91
N GLU A 82 -1.61 15.37 -1.01
CA GLU A 82 -1.32 14.46 0.10
C GLU A 82 0.18 14.20 0.21
N LEU A 83 0.68 14.06 1.44
CA LEU A 83 2.03 13.55 1.70
C LEU A 83 2.13 12.06 1.32
N ALA A 84 3.29 11.66 0.77
CA ALA A 84 3.55 10.27 0.42
C ALA A 84 3.50 9.35 1.65
N ARG A 85 3.11 8.08 1.44
CA ARG A 85 2.97 7.08 2.51
C ARG A 85 3.24 5.65 2.02
N THR A 86 3.52 4.75 2.96
CA THR A 86 3.69 3.30 2.73
C THR A 86 2.85 2.52 3.73
N TYR A 87 2.67 1.20 3.53
CA TYR A 87 2.00 0.37 4.53
C TYR A 87 2.60 0.47 5.96
N ALA A 88 3.89 0.84 6.11
CA ALA A 88 4.58 0.91 7.40
C ALA A 88 4.68 2.33 7.97
N VAL A 89 4.76 3.35 7.11
CA VAL A 89 4.98 4.76 7.51
C VAL A 89 3.92 5.61 6.84
N ASN A 90 3.07 6.23 7.66
CA ASN A 90 1.95 7.03 7.20
C ASN A 90 1.86 8.32 8.01
N PRO A 91 1.67 9.49 7.36
CA PRO A 91 1.28 10.70 8.06
C PRO A 91 0.01 10.48 8.90
N THR A 92 -0.06 11.10 10.08
CA THR A 92 -1.24 11.02 10.95
C THR A 92 -2.45 11.63 10.24
N THR A 93 -3.54 10.86 10.12
CA THR A 93 -4.77 11.34 9.49
C THR A 93 -5.67 12.04 10.49
N ARG A 94 -6.57 12.92 10.01
CA ARG A 94 -7.59 13.56 10.86
C ARG A 94 -8.41 12.55 11.67
N SER A 95 -8.77 11.41 11.06
CA SER A 95 -9.52 10.35 11.74
C SER A 95 -8.71 9.69 12.86
N HIS A 96 -7.40 9.46 12.67
CA HIS A 96 -6.53 8.94 13.74
C HIS A 96 -6.36 9.97 14.87
N ALA A 97 -6.20 11.25 14.55
CA ALA A 97 -6.14 12.31 15.54
C ALA A 97 -7.42 12.38 16.40
N GLN A 98 -8.59 12.28 15.76
CA GLN A 98 -9.88 12.22 16.47
C GLN A 98 -10.01 10.96 17.34
N PHE A 99 -9.51 9.82 16.86
CA PHE A 99 -9.47 8.60 17.66
C PHE A 99 -8.64 8.80 18.93
N TYR A 100 -7.41 9.35 18.81
CA TYR A 100 -6.56 9.63 19.97
C TYR A 100 -7.24 10.59 20.95
N ALA A 101 -7.84 11.69 20.46
CA ALA A 101 -8.54 12.65 21.31
C ALA A 101 -9.67 11.99 22.12
N LYS A 102 -10.52 11.17 21.48
CA LYS A 102 -11.61 10.46 22.17
C LYS A 102 -11.08 9.49 23.22
N THR A 103 -10.00 8.76 22.91
CA THR A 103 -9.39 7.83 23.85
C THR A 103 -8.83 8.55 25.07
N LEU A 104 -8.17 9.69 24.88
CA LEU A 104 -7.67 10.53 25.98
C LEU A 104 -8.83 10.99 26.88
N THR A 105 -9.90 11.56 26.30
CA THR A 105 -11.06 12.03 27.06
C THR A 105 -11.72 10.91 27.88
N LEU A 106 -11.83 9.69 27.33
CA LEU A 106 -12.38 8.54 28.06
C LEU A 106 -11.47 8.12 29.23
N THR A 107 -10.15 8.21 29.04
CA THR A 107 -9.16 7.85 30.05
C THR A 107 -9.16 8.85 31.20
N GLU A 108 -9.15 10.14 30.90
CA GLU A 108 -9.21 11.22 31.88
C GLU A 108 -10.52 11.21 32.67
N ALA A 109 -11.63 10.82 32.04
CA ALA A 109 -12.92 10.67 32.70
C ALA A 109 -13.02 9.44 33.62
N THR A 110 -12.04 8.53 33.58
CA THR A 110 -12.00 7.30 34.40
C THR A 110 -10.79 7.34 35.33
N PRO A 111 -10.94 7.80 36.59
CA PRO A 111 -9.82 8.04 37.50
C PRO A 111 -8.90 6.83 37.70
N GLU A 112 -9.46 5.61 37.70
CA GLU A 112 -8.70 4.37 37.84
C GLU A 112 -7.77 4.12 36.65
N ILE A 113 -8.17 4.52 35.44
CA ILE A 113 -7.37 4.35 34.22
C ILE A 113 -6.38 5.52 34.08
N SER A 114 -6.81 6.74 34.39
CA SER A 114 -5.94 7.92 34.35
C SER A 114 -4.74 7.80 35.30
N ALA A 115 -4.87 7.08 36.41
CA ALA A 115 -3.78 6.84 37.36
C ALA A 115 -2.79 5.76 36.90
N LEU A 116 -3.05 5.05 35.79
CA LEU A 116 -2.19 3.95 35.31
C LEU A 116 -0.92 4.43 34.60
N SER A 117 -0.87 5.69 34.16
CA SER A 117 0.27 6.22 33.42
C SER A 117 0.52 7.69 33.72
N GLU A 118 1.78 8.02 33.99
CA GLU A 118 2.28 9.40 34.14
C GLU A 118 3.07 9.85 32.90
N SER A 119 3.13 9.04 31.84
CA SER A 119 3.93 9.38 30.66
C SER A 119 3.30 10.55 29.89
N GLU A 120 4.13 11.55 29.60
CA GLU A 120 3.77 12.66 28.70
C GLU A 120 3.72 12.22 27.22
N PHE A 121 4.31 11.06 26.90
CA PHE A 121 4.34 10.55 25.53
C PHE A 121 3.11 9.71 25.23
N LEU A 122 2.29 10.18 24.29
CA LEU A 122 1.02 9.57 23.90
C LEU A 122 1.09 8.04 23.69
N SER A 123 2.14 7.56 23.02
CA SER A 123 2.27 6.13 22.70
C SER A 123 2.51 5.25 23.93
N GLU A 124 3.23 5.77 24.93
CA GLU A 124 3.47 5.10 26.21
C GLU A 124 2.22 5.16 27.09
N TYR A 125 1.62 6.35 27.20
CA TYR A 125 0.36 6.58 27.92
C TYR A 125 -0.75 5.62 27.47
N LEU A 126 -1.02 5.55 26.16
CA LEU A 126 -2.05 4.68 25.60
C LEU A 126 -1.76 3.18 25.84
N LYS A 127 -0.48 2.82 25.89
CA LYS A 127 -0.07 1.43 26.12
C LYS A 127 -0.27 1.02 27.57
N GLU A 128 0.15 1.85 28.52
CA GLU A 128 0.03 1.59 29.95
C GLU A 128 -1.43 1.54 30.42
N THR A 129 -2.26 2.39 29.82
CA THR A 129 -3.72 2.38 30.03
C THR A 129 -4.44 1.20 29.35
N SER A 130 -3.72 0.33 28.63
CA SER A 130 -4.25 -0.82 27.88
C SER A 130 -5.29 -0.46 26.80
N LEU A 131 -5.32 0.81 26.37
CA LEU A 131 -6.20 1.32 25.32
C LEU A 131 -5.55 1.27 23.94
N ASN A 132 -4.30 0.81 23.86
CA ASN A 132 -3.59 0.65 22.60
C ASN A 132 -3.80 -0.74 21.97
N ASN A 133 -4.68 -0.82 20.99
CA ASN A 133 -4.85 -1.99 20.12
C ASN A 133 -4.13 -1.86 18.76
N LEU A 134 -3.49 -0.72 18.50
CA LEU A 134 -2.80 -0.43 17.25
C LEU A 134 -1.30 -0.45 17.53
N SER A 135 -0.55 -1.41 16.99
CA SER A 135 0.92 -1.43 17.09
C SER A 135 1.56 -0.25 16.32
N ARG A 136 1.34 0.97 16.81
CA ARG A 136 1.61 2.26 16.15
C ARG A 136 2.14 3.24 17.19
N ILE A 137 2.98 4.14 16.70
CA ILE A 137 3.45 5.32 17.41
C ILE A 137 3.11 6.54 16.57
N THR A 138 2.77 7.64 17.24
CA THR A 138 2.75 8.96 16.61
C THR A 138 4.11 9.61 16.87
N VAL A 139 4.75 10.11 15.82
CA VAL A 139 6.05 10.78 15.89
C VAL A 139 5.97 12.09 15.15
N ASP A 140 6.60 13.11 15.73
CA ASP A 140 6.85 14.37 15.06
C ASP A 140 8.25 14.33 14.46
N ILE A 141 8.36 14.64 13.17
CA ILE A 141 9.62 14.69 12.44
C ILE A 141 9.84 16.12 11.99
N HIS A 142 10.87 16.75 12.53
CA HIS A 142 11.19 18.15 12.30
C HIS A 142 12.03 18.28 11.03
N LEU A 143 11.37 18.44 9.88
CA LEU A 143 12.03 18.45 8.57
C LEU A 143 12.95 19.66 8.34
N GLU A 144 12.78 20.74 9.10
CA GLU A 144 13.61 21.95 9.00
C GLU A 144 14.89 21.88 9.86
N GLU A 145 14.91 21.00 10.87
CA GLU A 145 15.96 20.96 11.91
C GLU A 145 17.11 20.01 11.57
N ALA A 146 16.89 19.07 10.65
CA ALA A 146 17.85 18.03 10.31
C ALA A 146 17.76 17.65 8.83
N SER A 147 18.91 17.32 8.24
CA SER A 147 18.97 16.76 6.89
C SER A 147 18.27 15.40 6.81
N THR A 148 17.93 14.97 5.59
CA THR A 148 17.30 13.66 5.36
C THR A 148 18.16 12.52 5.92
N GLU A 149 19.47 12.59 5.72
CA GLU A 149 20.43 11.62 6.19
C GLU A 149 20.49 11.56 7.72
N GLU A 150 20.51 12.70 8.39
CA GLU A 150 20.47 12.77 9.85
C GLU A 150 19.17 12.18 10.41
N ILE A 151 18.01 12.55 9.84
CA ILE A 151 16.71 11.99 10.23
C ILE A 151 16.73 10.46 10.11
N ILE A 152 17.28 9.93 9.01
CA ILE A 152 17.39 8.48 8.80
C ILE A 152 18.27 7.83 9.88
N GLU A 153 19.42 8.42 10.23
CA GLU A 153 20.29 7.89 11.29
C GLU A 153 19.62 7.91 12.66
N HIS A 154 18.92 8.99 13.00
CA HIS A 154 18.13 9.05 14.24
C HIS A 154 17.06 7.96 14.28
N LEU A 155 16.30 7.77 13.19
CA LEU A 155 15.27 6.74 13.12
C LEU A 155 15.84 5.31 13.21
N LYS A 156 17.03 5.06 12.65
CA LYS A 156 17.71 3.75 12.78
C LYS A 156 18.00 3.41 14.24
N VAL A 157 18.35 4.39 15.06
CA VAL A 157 18.62 4.21 16.50
C VAL A 157 17.33 4.11 17.31
N LEU A 158 16.34 4.96 17.02
CA LEU A 158 15.11 5.08 17.82
C LEU A 158 14.12 3.93 17.57
N LEU A 159 13.93 3.49 16.33
CA LEU A 159 12.94 2.45 16.00
C LEU A 159 13.14 1.14 16.79
N PRO A 160 14.37 0.59 16.95
CA PRO A 160 14.61 -0.57 17.81
C PRO A 160 14.31 -0.31 19.29
N GLN A 161 14.60 0.89 19.79
CA GLN A 161 14.37 1.26 21.18
C GLN A 161 12.88 1.36 21.48
N TRP A 162 12.12 2.09 20.65
CA TRP A 162 10.67 2.21 20.78
C TRP A 162 9.99 0.84 20.75
N LYS A 163 10.39 -0.05 19.84
CA LYS A 163 9.86 -1.43 19.81
C LYS A 163 10.10 -2.18 21.12
N ARG A 164 11.28 -2.00 21.73
CA ARG A 164 11.64 -2.63 23.01
C ARG A 164 10.84 -2.04 24.18
N GLN A 165 10.80 -0.72 24.31
CA GLN A 165 10.05 0.01 25.34
C GLN A 165 8.56 -0.32 25.27
N LEU A 166 8.01 -0.32 24.07
CA LEU A 166 6.61 -0.64 23.82
C LEU A 166 6.32 -2.15 23.83
N LYS A 167 7.32 -3.01 24.14
CA LYS A 167 7.18 -4.48 24.18
C LYS A 167 6.50 -5.04 22.92
N MET A 168 6.80 -4.43 21.77
CA MET A 168 6.21 -4.80 20.49
C MET A 168 6.74 -6.18 20.09
N LYS A 169 5.83 -7.10 19.79
CA LYS A 169 6.21 -8.37 19.17
C LYS A 169 6.80 -8.08 17.80
N SER A 170 7.90 -8.74 17.45
CA SER A 170 8.36 -8.75 16.07
C SER A 170 7.18 -9.15 15.17
N PRO A 171 6.93 -8.43 14.06
CA PRO A 171 5.91 -8.86 13.12
C PRO A 171 6.21 -10.31 12.74
N ALA A 172 5.16 -11.11 12.54
CA ALA A 172 5.31 -12.48 12.07
C ALA A 172 6.32 -12.47 10.91
N PRO A 173 7.31 -13.38 10.91
CA PRO A 173 8.23 -13.49 9.78
C PRO A 173 7.36 -13.52 8.54
N ARG A 174 7.49 -12.49 7.70
CA ARG A 174 6.78 -12.53 6.43
C ARG A 174 7.32 -13.78 5.76
N GLU A 175 6.43 -14.70 5.38
CA GLU A 175 6.82 -15.88 4.58
C GLU A 175 7.62 -15.46 3.33
N TYR A 176 7.44 -14.21 2.91
CA TYR A 176 8.23 -13.56 1.88
C TYR A 176 9.30 -12.61 2.42
N ARG A 177 10.57 -13.00 2.28
CA ARG A 177 11.72 -12.08 2.28
C ARG A 177 11.93 -11.56 0.86
N PHE A 178 11.68 -10.29 0.64
CA PHE A 178 11.95 -9.64 -0.65
C PHE A 178 13.43 -9.26 -0.73
N GLY A 179 14.25 -10.17 -1.27
CA GLY A 179 15.60 -9.86 -1.75
C GLY A 179 15.60 -9.59 -3.26
N LYS A 180 16.74 -9.17 -3.82
CA LYS A 180 16.94 -8.95 -5.27
C LYS A 180 16.54 -10.17 -6.12
N SER A 181 16.67 -11.39 -5.58
CA SER A 181 16.26 -12.64 -6.24
C SER A 181 14.75 -12.86 -6.27
N THR A 182 14.03 -12.54 -5.18
CA THR A 182 12.56 -12.58 -5.12
C THR A 182 11.94 -11.53 -6.05
N PHE A 183 12.57 -10.36 -6.14
CA PHE A 183 12.19 -9.30 -7.07
C PHE A 183 12.30 -9.75 -8.54
N ARG A 184 13.41 -10.41 -8.89
CA ARG A 184 13.62 -10.95 -10.24
C ARG A 184 12.55 -11.97 -10.62
N LYS A 185 12.24 -12.89 -9.72
CA LYS A 185 11.16 -13.86 -9.91
C LYS A 185 9.81 -13.18 -10.14
N ILE A 186 9.50 -12.13 -9.39
CA ILE A 186 8.21 -11.42 -9.52
C ILE A 186 8.08 -10.71 -10.88
N ILE A 187 9.17 -10.17 -11.41
CA ILE A 187 9.23 -9.66 -12.79
C ILE A 187 9.07 -10.82 -13.79
N GLU A 188 9.81 -11.92 -13.61
CA GLU A 188 9.74 -13.11 -14.47
C GLU A 188 8.32 -13.72 -14.51
N TYR A 189 7.60 -13.71 -13.39
CA TYR A 189 6.20 -14.17 -13.29
C TYR A 189 5.18 -13.15 -13.84
N ARG A 190 5.63 -12.01 -14.39
CA ARG A 190 4.77 -11.00 -15.02
C ARG A 190 3.59 -10.59 -14.12
N LEU A 191 3.88 -10.37 -12.83
CA LEU A 191 2.86 -10.12 -11.80
C LEU A 191 2.01 -8.88 -12.10
N ILE A 192 2.62 -7.79 -12.54
CA ILE A 192 1.89 -6.56 -12.86
C ILE A 192 0.92 -6.77 -14.05
N PRO A 193 1.35 -7.31 -15.21
CA PRO A 193 0.43 -7.70 -16.28
C PRO A 193 -0.71 -8.62 -15.80
N MET A 194 -0.41 -9.57 -14.91
CA MET A 194 -1.43 -10.46 -14.35
C MET A 194 -2.49 -9.69 -13.54
N MET A 195 -2.06 -8.74 -12.70
CA MET A 195 -2.96 -7.89 -11.92
C MET A 195 -3.87 -7.05 -12.82
N ASP A 196 -3.33 -6.55 -13.93
CA ASP A 196 -4.05 -5.71 -14.89
C ASP A 196 -5.10 -6.51 -15.67
N LEU A 197 -4.80 -7.77 -16.01
CA LEU A 197 -5.79 -8.73 -16.55
C LEU A 197 -6.91 -9.02 -15.54
N ILE A 198 -6.57 -9.27 -14.26
CA ILE A 198 -7.57 -9.54 -13.21
C ILE A 198 -8.47 -8.32 -13.00
N PHE A 199 -7.88 -7.12 -12.95
CA PHE A 199 -8.62 -5.86 -12.84
C PHE A 199 -9.61 -5.69 -14.00
N TRP A 200 -9.15 -5.92 -15.24
CA TRP A 200 -10.03 -5.82 -16.41
C TRP A 200 -11.17 -6.83 -16.35
N GLY A 201 -10.90 -8.06 -15.92
CA GLY A 201 -11.93 -9.09 -15.76
C GLY A 201 -13.03 -8.63 -14.79
N GLU A 202 -12.64 -8.12 -13.63
CA GLU A 202 -13.58 -7.61 -12.64
C GLU A 202 -14.37 -6.39 -13.15
N ASP A 203 -13.71 -5.44 -13.83
CA ASP A 203 -14.35 -4.22 -14.37
C ASP A 203 -15.41 -4.53 -15.44
N ASN A 204 -15.25 -5.64 -16.14
CA ASN A 204 -16.19 -6.11 -17.16
C ASN A 204 -17.15 -7.19 -16.66
N GLY A 205 -17.07 -7.60 -15.38
CA GLY A 205 -17.87 -8.70 -14.84
C GLY A 205 -17.57 -10.06 -15.47
N ILE A 206 -16.33 -10.25 -15.94
CA ILE A 206 -15.86 -11.44 -16.66
C ILE A 206 -14.79 -12.16 -15.83
N LYS A 207 -15.07 -13.41 -15.48
CA LYS A 207 -14.04 -14.30 -14.92
C LYS A 207 -13.14 -14.83 -16.02
N ILE A 208 -11.91 -14.33 -16.11
CA ILE A 208 -10.91 -14.81 -17.07
C ILE A 208 -10.35 -16.16 -16.59
N PRO A 209 -10.39 -17.22 -17.42
CA PRO A 209 -9.76 -18.49 -17.06
C PRO A 209 -8.25 -18.34 -16.85
N LEU A 210 -7.70 -18.98 -15.81
CA LEU A 210 -6.25 -18.97 -15.52
C LEU A 210 -5.41 -19.45 -16.71
N SER A 211 -5.90 -20.44 -17.47
CA SER A 211 -5.22 -20.92 -18.67
C SER A 211 -5.16 -19.87 -19.78
N LEU A 212 -6.14 -18.97 -19.87
CA LEU A 212 -6.11 -17.87 -20.83
C LEU A 212 -5.14 -16.77 -20.35
N ILE A 213 -5.16 -16.44 -19.06
CA ILE A 213 -4.17 -15.52 -18.46
C ILE A 213 -2.75 -16.05 -18.73
N SER A 214 -2.48 -17.32 -18.42
CA SER A 214 -1.16 -17.93 -18.63
C SER A 214 -0.72 -17.83 -20.09
N SER A 215 -1.59 -18.12 -21.06
CA SER A 215 -1.25 -18.03 -22.49
C SER A 215 -1.04 -16.60 -23.01
N LEU A 216 -1.59 -15.60 -22.32
CA LEU A 216 -1.37 -14.19 -22.65
C LEU A 216 -0.09 -13.66 -21.99
N LEU A 217 0.23 -14.19 -20.80
CA LEU A 217 1.43 -13.82 -20.06
C LEU A 217 2.67 -14.52 -20.56
N HIS A 218 2.56 -15.72 -21.10
CA HIS A 218 3.68 -16.47 -21.62
C HIS A 218 3.21 -16.94 -22.98
N GLU A 219 3.63 -16.24 -24.04
CA GLU A 219 3.46 -16.78 -25.39
C GLU A 219 3.96 -18.22 -25.37
N ASP A 220 3.14 -19.13 -25.90
CA ASP A 220 3.26 -20.57 -25.78
C ASP A 220 4.74 -20.98 -25.66
N SER A 221 5.15 -21.26 -24.41
CA SER A 221 6.43 -21.88 -24.14
C SER A 221 6.30 -23.32 -24.62
N ASP A 222 6.53 -23.51 -25.92
CA ASP A 222 6.90 -24.80 -26.49
C ASP A 222 8.25 -25.27 -25.91
#